data_AF-A0A3M6ZYH2-F1
#
_entry.id   AF-A0A3M6ZYH2-F1
#
_cell.length_a   1.000
_cell.length_b   1.000
_cell.length_c   1.000
_cell.angle_alpha   90.00
_cell.angle_beta   90.00
_cell.angle_gamma   90.00
#
_symmetry.space_group_name_H-M   'P 1'
#
loop_
_entity.id
_entity.type
_entity.pdbx_description
1 polymer ?
#
loop_
_entity_poly.entity_id
_entity_poly.type
_entity_poly.pdbx_seq_one_letter_code
_entity_poly.pdbx_strand_id
1 'polypeptide(L)'
;MATTVDKIKQIEDEMAKTQKNKATSFHLGQLKAKLSKLKKELLVPSGGGGGGGVGFDVARTGVASVGFIGFPSVGKSTLMSRLTGQHSEAAAYEFTTLTTVPGQVIYNGAKIQILDLPGIIQGAKDGKGRGRQVIAVSKTCHLIFIVLDVNKPLTDKRVIETELEGFGIRVNKQPPNIKITKKDKGGISITNTVALTHIDHDEIKAVMNEYRMANCD
;
A
#
# COMPACT_ATOMS: atom_id res chain seq x y z
N MET A 1 -8.96 12.27 -22.69
CA MET A 1 -7.60 12.05 -22.16
C MET A 1 -7.63 10.81 -21.29
N ALA A 2 -6.68 9.89 -21.41
CA ALA A 2 -6.64 8.68 -20.57
C ALA A 2 -6.50 9.05 -19.09
N THR A 3 -7.32 8.44 -18.23
CA THR A 3 -7.26 8.67 -16.78
C THR A 3 -5.97 8.06 -16.19
N THR A 4 -5.57 8.49 -14.99
CA THR A 4 -4.40 7.90 -14.29
C THR A 4 -4.55 6.38 -14.10
N VAL A 5 -5.77 5.90 -13.89
CA VAL A 5 -6.09 4.47 -13.78
C VAL A 5 -5.85 3.74 -15.11
N ASP A 6 -6.28 4.33 -16.24
CA ASP A 6 -6.04 3.76 -17.57
C ASP A 6 -4.54 3.65 -17.89
N LYS A 7 -3.76 4.67 -17.50
CA LYS A 7 -2.29 4.65 -17.68
C LYS A 7 -1.62 3.55 -16.87
N ILE A 8 -2.08 3.32 -15.64
CA ILE A 8 -1.57 2.22 -14.79
C ILE A 8 -1.85 0.88 -15.47
N LYS A 9 -3.09 0.66 -15.93
CA LYS A 9 -3.49 -0.58 -16.60
C LYS A 9 -2.69 -0.83 -17.87
N GLN A 10 -2.48 0.21 -18.70
CA GLN A 10 -1.67 0.10 -19.91
C GLN A 10 -0.23 -0.34 -19.61
N ILE A 11 0.40 0.22 -18.58
CA ILE A 11 1.75 -0.15 -18.17
C ILE A 11 1.77 -1.59 -17.61
N GLU A 12 0.78 -1.98 -16.82
CA GLU A 12 0.69 -3.35 -16.28
C GLU A 12 0.51 -4.39 -17.40
N ASP A 13 -0.35 -4.10 -18.39
CA ASP A 13 -0.56 -4.95 -19.56
C ASP A 13 0.71 -5.05 -20.44
N GLU A 14 1.44 -3.96 -20.59
CA GLU A 14 2.71 -3.93 -21.34
C GLU A 14 3.81 -4.73 -20.63
N MET A 15 3.95 -4.55 -19.32
CA MET A 15 4.88 -5.31 -18.49
C MET A 15 4.56 -6.81 -18.52
N ALA A 16 3.29 -7.20 -18.52
CA ALA A 16 2.87 -8.60 -18.58
C ALA A 16 3.21 -9.28 -19.91
N LYS A 17 3.21 -8.54 -21.02
CA LYS A 17 3.55 -9.05 -22.36
C LYS A 17 5.05 -9.06 -22.66
N THR A 18 5.84 -8.28 -21.91
CA THR A 18 7.26 -8.09 -22.17
C THR A 18 8.10 -9.13 -21.44
N GLN A 19 8.85 -9.96 -22.18
CA GLN A 19 9.80 -10.90 -21.58
C GLN A 19 11.03 -10.18 -21.02
N LYS A 20 11.45 -10.52 -19.79
CA LYS A 20 12.67 -9.96 -19.17
C LYS A 20 13.92 -10.56 -19.83
N ASN A 21 14.69 -9.73 -20.54
CA ASN A 21 16.00 -10.06 -21.09
C ASN A 21 16.90 -8.80 -21.10
N LYS A 22 18.16 -8.93 -21.56
CA LYS A 22 19.13 -7.81 -21.57
C LYS A 22 18.70 -6.63 -22.43
N ALA A 23 17.94 -6.86 -23.51
CA ALA A 23 17.47 -5.78 -24.38
C ALA A 23 16.25 -5.04 -23.79
N THR A 24 15.45 -5.72 -22.96
CA THR A 24 14.22 -5.17 -22.39
C THR A 24 14.38 -4.69 -20.94
N SER A 25 15.47 -5.01 -20.25
CA SER A 25 15.66 -4.68 -18.82
C SER A 25 15.59 -3.18 -18.55
N PHE A 26 16.23 -2.36 -19.40
CA PHE A 26 16.15 -0.90 -19.32
C PHE A 26 14.70 -0.39 -19.44
N HIS A 27 13.96 -0.85 -20.45
CA HIS A 27 12.56 -0.46 -20.67
C HIS A 27 11.66 -0.90 -19.51
N LEU A 28 11.82 -2.14 -19.05
CA LEU A 28 11.11 -2.66 -17.87
C LEU A 28 11.41 -1.84 -16.61
N GLY A 29 12.65 -1.36 -16.44
CA GLY A 29 13.04 -0.43 -15.38
C GLY A 29 12.28 0.89 -15.46
N GLN A 30 12.17 1.48 -16.65
CA GLN A 30 11.38 2.69 -16.87
C GLN A 30 9.89 2.47 -16.59
N LEU A 31 9.30 1.38 -17.08
CA LEU A 31 7.90 1.04 -16.84
C LEU A 31 7.61 0.88 -15.35
N LYS A 32 8.48 0.18 -14.59
CA LYS A 32 8.34 0.04 -13.14
C LYS A 32 8.41 1.38 -12.40
N ALA A 33 9.33 2.26 -12.80
CA ALA A 33 9.45 3.59 -12.19
C ALA A 33 8.23 4.47 -12.51
N LYS A 34 7.73 4.46 -13.75
CA LYS A 34 6.49 5.14 -14.15
C LYS A 34 5.28 4.62 -13.37
N LEU A 35 5.13 3.30 -13.26
CA LEU A 35 4.07 2.65 -12.49
C LEU A 35 4.11 3.10 -11.03
N SER A 36 5.30 3.13 -10.41
CA SER A 36 5.46 3.58 -9.02
C SER A 36 5.02 5.03 -8.83
N LYS A 37 5.38 5.93 -9.75
CA LYS A 37 4.95 7.34 -9.71
C LYS A 37 3.43 7.49 -9.82
N LEU A 38 2.80 6.81 -10.79
CA LEU A 38 1.36 6.87 -10.98
C LEU A 38 0.59 6.30 -9.79
N LYS A 39 1.07 5.17 -9.23
CA LYS A 39 0.51 4.61 -7.99
C LYS A 39 0.67 5.57 -6.81
N LYS A 40 1.80 6.25 -6.69
CA LYS A 40 2.01 7.29 -5.67
C LYS A 40 1.05 8.47 -5.83
N GLU A 41 0.80 8.91 -7.06
CA GLU A 41 -0.14 10.00 -7.35
C GLU A 41 -1.57 9.68 -6.92
N LEU A 42 -2.02 8.42 -7.07
CA LEU A 42 -3.34 7.99 -6.59
C LEU A 42 -3.47 8.01 -5.07
N LEU A 43 -2.34 7.86 -4.36
CA LEU A 43 -2.26 7.77 -2.90
C LEU A 43 -2.10 9.14 -2.24
N VAL A 44 -1.48 10.10 -2.92
CA VAL A 44 -1.37 11.47 -2.42
C VAL A 44 -2.73 12.14 -2.59
N PRO A 45 -3.32 12.72 -1.52
CA PRO A 45 -4.56 13.47 -1.67
C PRO A 45 -4.31 14.63 -2.64
N SER A 46 -5.09 14.69 -3.71
CA SER A 46 -5.18 15.83 -4.61
C SER A 46 -5.76 17.01 -3.83
N GLY A 47 -4.91 17.77 -3.13
CA GLY A 47 -5.33 18.80 -2.19
C GLY A 47 -4.17 19.54 -1.52
N GLY A 48 -3.17 19.95 -2.29
CA GLY A 48 -2.22 20.99 -1.87
C GLY A 48 -2.87 22.36 -2.04
N GLY A 49 -3.77 22.73 -1.13
CA GLY A 49 -4.44 24.02 -1.10
C GLY A 49 -5.26 24.11 0.17
N GLY A 50 -4.93 25.05 1.05
CA GLY A 50 -5.61 25.25 2.33
C GLY A 50 -7.12 25.36 2.12
N GLY A 51 -7.86 24.36 2.62
CA GLY A 51 -9.30 24.30 2.47
C GLY A 51 -9.87 22.93 2.79
N GLY A 52 -10.23 22.71 4.05
CA GLY A 52 -11.39 21.91 4.45
C GLY A 52 -11.58 20.50 3.89
N GLY A 53 -10.51 19.78 3.51
CA GLY A 53 -10.62 18.35 3.26
C GLY A 53 -10.83 17.63 4.58
N VAL A 54 -11.93 16.89 4.75
CA VAL A 54 -12.15 16.03 5.91
C VAL A 54 -10.98 15.06 5.98
N GLY A 55 -10.10 15.26 6.97
CA GLY A 55 -9.07 14.28 7.27
C GLY A 55 -9.77 12.98 7.63
N PHE A 56 -9.62 11.95 6.80
CA PHE A 56 -10.20 10.63 7.02
C PHE A 56 -9.41 9.81 8.05
N ASP A 57 -8.67 10.50 8.91
CA ASP A 57 -7.91 9.88 9.97
C ASP A 57 -8.90 9.49 11.08
N VAL A 58 -9.06 8.19 11.29
CA VAL A 58 -9.83 7.70 12.43
C VAL A 58 -9.11 8.22 13.68
N ALA A 59 -9.84 8.94 14.54
CA ALA A 59 -9.26 9.47 15.77
C ALA A 59 -8.56 8.35 16.53
N ARG A 60 -7.27 8.53 16.82
CA ARG A 60 -6.46 7.51 17.47
C ARG A 60 -6.90 7.38 18.93
N THR A 61 -7.53 6.26 19.27
CA THR A 61 -7.97 5.95 20.63
C THR A 61 -7.09 4.86 21.24
N GLY A 62 -5.84 5.20 21.55
CA GLY A 62 -4.90 4.26 22.20
C GLY A 62 -3.43 4.49 21.85
N VAL A 63 -2.57 3.62 22.39
CA VAL A 63 -1.11 3.65 22.16
C VAL A 63 -0.72 2.93 20.86
N ALA A 64 -1.56 2.03 20.35
CA ALA A 64 -1.35 1.33 19.09
C ALA A 64 -2.68 1.10 18.36
N SER A 65 -2.60 0.90 17.05
CA SER A 65 -3.75 0.60 16.18
C SER A 65 -3.48 -0.65 15.36
N VAL A 66 -4.42 -1.58 15.33
CA VAL A 66 -4.35 -2.87 14.65
C VAL A 66 -5.49 -2.97 13.65
N GLY A 67 -5.16 -3.17 12.38
CA GLY A 67 -6.13 -3.34 11.30
C GLY A 67 -6.43 -4.81 11.00
N PHE A 68 -7.69 -5.15 10.76
CA PHE A 68 -8.12 -6.46 10.30
C PHE A 68 -8.51 -6.38 8.82
N ILE A 69 -7.90 -7.24 8.00
CA ILE A 69 -8.22 -7.38 6.58
C ILE A 69 -8.54 -8.84 6.26
N GLY A 70 -9.59 -9.06 5.48
CA GLY A 70 -10.02 -10.39 5.05
C GLY A 70 -11.27 -10.27 4.21
N PHE A 71 -11.52 -11.29 3.38
CA PHE A 71 -12.75 -11.35 2.60
C PHE A 71 -13.98 -11.44 3.51
N PRO A 72 -15.19 -11.09 3.02
CA PRO A 72 -16.42 -11.41 3.73
C PRO A 72 -16.49 -12.90 4.10
N SER A 73 -17.17 -13.20 5.20
CA SER A 73 -17.45 -14.57 5.67
C SER A 73 -16.25 -15.42 6.11
N VAL A 74 -15.03 -14.86 6.22
CA VAL A 74 -13.86 -15.56 6.81
C VAL A 74 -13.85 -15.57 8.35
N GLY A 75 -14.92 -15.09 8.99
CA GLY A 75 -15.02 -15.00 10.46
C GLY A 75 -14.35 -13.77 11.08
N LYS A 76 -13.91 -12.78 10.27
CA LYS A 76 -13.27 -11.54 10.73
C LYS A 76 -14.05 -10.82 11.84
N SER A 77 -15.35 -10.56 11.63
CA SER A 77 -16.17 -9.83 12.61
C SER A 77 -16.38 -10.63 13.91
N THR A 78 -16.51 -11.95 13.82
CA THR A 78 -16.58 -12.85 14.99
C THR A 78 -15.27 -12.82 15.78
N LEU A 79 -14.13 -12.85 15.10
CA LEU A 79 -12.81 -12.76 15.72
C LEU A 79 -12.63 -11.41 16.43
N MET A 80 -12.96 -10.31 15.75
CA MET A 80 -12.91 -8.97 16.34
C MET A 80 -13.80 -8.85 17.57
N SER A 81 -15.05 -9.33 17.50
CA SER A 81 -15.98 -9.32 18.63
C SER A 81 -15.44 -10.07 19.85
N ARG A 82 -14.84 -11.24 19.62
CA ARG A 82 -14.24 -12.04 20.70
C ARG A 82 -13.01 -11.38 21.32
N LEU A 83 -12.22 -10.67 20.52
CA LEU A 83 -11.05 -9.95 21.02
C LEU A 83 -11.42 -8.70 21.83
N THR A 84 -12.45 -7.97 21.41
CA THR A 84 -12.87 -6.71 22.05
C THR A 84 -13.82 -6.92 23.22
N GLY A 85 -14.42 -8.12 23.35
CA GLY A 85 -15.46 -8.40 24.34
C GLY A 85 -16.76 -7.63 24.08
N GLN A 86 -16.85 -6.91 22.96
CA GLN A 86 -18.04 -6.24 22.50
C GLN A 86 -18.57 -7.00 21.30
N HIS A 87 -19.88 -7.24 21.24
CA HIS A 87 -20.49 -7.65 19.98
C HIS A 87 -20.08 -6.59 18.95
N SER A 88 -19.36 -7.00 17.91
CA SER A 88 -19.15 -6.13 16.76
C SER A 88 -20.54 -5.86 16.21
N GLU A 89 -21.16 -4.77 16.66
CA GLU A 89 -22.08 -4.06 15.80
C GLU A 89 -21.29 -3.90 14.51
N ALA A 90 -21.83 -4.44 13.42
CA ALA A 90 -21.23 -4.24 12.12
C ALA A 90 -21.08 -2.73 11.99
N ALA A 91 -19.86 -2.23 12.16
CA ALA A 91 -19.62 -0.80 12.30
C ALA A 91 -20.23 -0.18 11.06
N ALA A 92 -21.27 0.62 11.25
CA ALA A 92 -22.01 1.24 10.16
C ALA A 92 -21.03 2.12 9.37
N TYR A 93 -20.45 1.55 8.32
CA TYR A 93 -19.55 2.28 7.43
C TYR A 93 -20.32 2.65 6.18
N GLU A 94 -21.08 3.74 6.25
CA GLU A 94 -21.45 4.51 5.06
C GLU A 94 -20.65 5.82 4.99
N PHE A 95 -19.32 5.70 5.04
CA PHE A 95 -18.41 6.80 4.68
C PHE A 95 -18.27 7.92 5.73
N THR A 96 -18.52 7.58 7.01
CA THR A 96 -18.24 8.27 8.29
C THR A 96 -18.42 9.79 8.39
N THR A 97 -19.47 10.23 9.09
CA THR A 97 -19.49 11.48 9.90
C THR A 97 -20.24 11.36 11.24
N LEU A 98 -20.71 10.16 11.63
CA LEU A 98 -21.28 9.91 12.96
C LEU A 98 -20.74 8.59 13.51
N THR A 99 -19.93 8.73 14.57
CA THR A 99 -19.49 7.73 15.56
C THR A 99 -19.80 6.26 15.28
N THR A 100 -18.82 5.53 14.74
CA THR A 100 -18.66 4.10 15.02
C THR A 100 -17.39 3.95 15.84
N VAL A 101 -17.50 3.26 16.98
CA VAL A 101 -16.41 3.11 17.95
C VAL A 101 -15.49 2.00 17.45
N PRO A 102 -14.22 2.28 17.12
CA PRO A 102 -13.21 1.25 16.97
C PRO A 102 -13.21 0.39 18.23
N GLY A 103 -13.29 -0.94 18.08
CA GLY A 103 -13.19 -1.82 19.23
C GLY A 103 -11.88 -1.55 19.97
N GLN A 104 -11.91 -1.46 21.29
CA GLN A 104 -10.70 -1.25 22.09
C GLN A 104 -10.39 -2.51 22.89
N VAL A 105 -9.12 -2.89 22.89
CA VAL A 105 -8.61 -3.99 23.71
C VAL A 105 -7.57 -3.41 24.66
N ILE A 106 -7.66 -3.76 25.94
CA ILE A 106 -6.59 -3.48 26.90
C ILE A 106 -5.77 -4.76 27.03
N TYR A 107 -4.51 -4.71 26.63
CA TYR A 107 -3.60 -5.83 26.73
C TYR A 107 -2.34 -5.39 27.49
N ASN A 108 -2.04 -6.03 28.61
CA ASN A 108 -0.93 -5.68 29.51
C ASN A 108 -0.89 -4.17 29.85
N GLY A 109 -2.06 -3.56 30.10
CA GLY A 109 -2.20 -2.13 30.40
C GLY A 109 -2.14 -1.19 29.20
N ALA A 110 -1.79 -1.67 28.00
CA ALA A 110 -1.80 -0.88 26.78
C ALA A 110 -3.20 -0.87 26.14
N LYS A 111 -3.73 0.33 25.85
CA LYS A 111 -4.95 0.51 25.06
C LYS A 111 -4.64 0.35 23.57
N ILE A 112 -5.17 -0.69 22.95
CA ILE A 112 -4.99 -1.01 21.54
C ILE A 112 -6.31 -0.80 20.81
N GLN A 113 -6.26 0.04 19.78
CA GLN A 113 -7.39 0.30 18.89
C GLN A 113 -7.47 -0.80 17.84
N ILE A 114 -8.65 -1.40 17.67
CA ILE A 114 -8.94 -2.43 16.66
C ILE A 114 -9.78 -1.79 15.55
N LEU A 115 -9.28 -1.89 14.32
CA LEU A 115 -9.87 -1.29 13.13
C LEU A 115 -10.27 -2.40 12.15
N ASP A 116 -11.48 -2.32 11.62
CA ASP A 116 -11.89 -3.15 10.49
C ASP A 116 -11.54 -2.42 9.19
N LEU A 117 -10.95 -3.12 8.20
CA LEU A 117 -10.57 -2.55 6.90
C LEU A 117 -11.40 -3.15 5.75
N PRO A 118 -12.75 -3.06 5.76
CA PRO A 118 -13.61 -3.61 4.72
C PRO A 118 -13.59 -2.68 3.50
N GLY A 119 -12.62 -2.86 2.60
CA GLY A 119 -12.60 -2.07 1.37
C GLY A 119 -11.34 -2.15 0.54
N ILE A 120 -10.22 -2.59 1.11
CA ILE A 120 -8.97 -2.81 0.36
C ILE A 120 -9.18 -3.84 -0.75
N ILE A 121 -10.03 -4.84 -0.51
CA ILE A 121 -10.14 -6.04 -1.37
C ILE A 121 -11.09 -5.84 -2.57
N GLN A 122 -12.08 -4.94 -2.48
CA GLN A 122 -13.12 -4.78 -3.51
C GLN A 122 -13.26 -3.33 -4.03
N GLY A 123 -12.87 -2.31 -3.26
CA GLY A 123 -13.22 -0.90 -3.53
C GLY A 123 -12.19 -0.09 -4.32
N ALA A 124 -11.05 -0.66 -4.70
CA ALA A 124 -9.96 0.07 -5.35
C ALA A 124 -10.08 0.16 -6.88
N LYS A 125 -10.78 -0.80 -7.51
CA LYS A 125 -10.94 -0.85 -8.98
C LYS A 125 -11.93 0.17 -9.53
N ASP A 126 -12.89 0.62 -8.71
CA ASP A 126 -14.01 1.42 -9.21
C ASP A 126 -13.79 2.93 -9.22
N GLY A 127 -12.63 3.44 -8.77
CA GLY A 127 -12.29 4.87 -8.83
C GLY A 127 -13.22 5.81 -8.02
N LYS A 128 -14.29 5.28 -7.42
CA LYS A 128 -15.13 5.99 -6.45
C LYS A 128 -14.24 6.27 -5.24
N GLY A 129 -14.04 7.53 -4.85
CA GLY A 129 -13.05 8.02 -3.87
C GLY A 129 -13.02 7.38 -2.47
N ARG A 130 -13.83 6.34 -2.25
CA ARG A 130 -14.03 5.48 -1.08
C ARG A 130 -12.83 4.56 -0.80
N GLY A 131 -12.15 4.06 -1.84
CA GLY A 131 -10.94 3.23 -1.67
C GLY A 131 -9.78 3.96 -1.00
N ARG A 132 -9.63 5.27 -1.26
CA ARG A 132 -8.56 6.12 -0.68
C ARG A 132 -8.61 6.21 0.84
N GLN A 133 -9.81 6.19 1.43
CA GLN A 133 -10.02 6.31 2.88
C GLN A 133 -9.50 5.07 3.61
N VAL A 134 -9.86 3.88 3.14
CA VAL A 134 -9.41 2.61 3.74
C VAL A 134 -7.90 2.46 3.62
N ILE A 135 -7.30 2.95 2.53
CA ILE A 135 -5.85 2.96 2.35
C ILE A 135 -5.14 3.87 3.37
N ALA A 136 -5.69 5.05 3.64
CA ALA A 136 -5.11 5.98 4.62
C ALA A 136 -5.07 5.35 6.02
N VAL A 137 -6.19 4.77 6.46
CA VAL A 137 -6.29 4.08 7.76
C VAL A 137 -5.32 2.88 7.82
N SER A 138 -5.19 2.13 6.73
CA SER A 138 -4.29 0.97 6.69
C SER A 138 -2.81 1.34 6.80
N LYS A 139 -2.43 2.54 6.35
CA LYS A 139 -1.05 3.05 6.46
C LYS A 139 -0.71 3.56 7.85
N THR A 140 -1.71 3.93 8.66
CA THR A 140 -1.51 4.40 10.04
C THR A 140 -1.57 3.26 11.07
N CYS A 141 -2.00 2.06 10.65
CA CYS A 141 -1.94 0.85 11.46
C CYS A 141 -0.50 0.45 11.79
N HIS A 142 -0.28 0.01 13.03
CA HIS A 142 1.00 -0.51 13.52
C HIS A 142 1.16 -2.00 13.18
N LEU A 143 0.04 -2.71 13.09
CA LEU A 143 -0.03 -4.12 12.73
C LEU A 143 -1.29 -4.37 11.90
N ILE A 144 -1.20 -5.29 10.93
CA ILE A 144 -2.35 -5.73 10.12
C ILE A 144 -2.50 -7.25 10.29
N PHE A 145 -3.67 -7.70 10.73
CA PHE A 145 -4.06 -9.09 10.71
C PHE A 145 -4.74 -9.43 9.38
N ILE A 146 -4.12 -10.32 8.62
CA ILE A 146 -4.73 -10.92 7.42
C ILE A 146 -5.51 -12.16 7.86
N VAL A 147 -6.83 -12.06 7.86
CA VAL A 147 -7.75 -13.15 8.22
C VAL A 147 -8.13 -13.93 6.97
N LEU A 148 -7.85 -15.23 6.99
CA LEU A 148 -8.05 -16.13 5.86
C LEU A 148 -8.92 -17.31 6.27
N ASP A 149 -9.71 -17.80 5.33
CA ASP A 149 -10.33 -19.12 5.43
C ASP A 149 -9.28 -20.19 5.08
N VAL A 150 -9.02 -21.11 6.01
CA VAL A 150 -8.05 -22.20 5.86
C VAL A 150 -8.38 -23.16 4.72
N ASN A 151 -9.63 -23.19 4.25
CA ASN A 151 -10.04 -24.00 3.11
C ASN A 151 -9.64 -23.39 1.75
N LYS A 152 -9.34 -22.08 1.71
CA LYS A 152 -8.94 -21.35 0.49
C LYS A 152 -7.90 -20.24 0.73
N PRO A 153 -6.83 -20.48 1.52
CA PRO A 153 -6.02 -19.39 2.06
C PRO A 153 -5.09 -18.77 1.02
N LEU A 154 -4.63 -19.55 0.04
CA LEU A 154 -3.58 -19.13 -0.90
C LEU A 154 -4.05 -18.04 -1.87
N THR A 155 -5.23 -18.24 -2.45
CA THR A 155 -5.82 -17.26 -3.39
C THR A 155 -6.13 -15.96 -2.67
N ASP A 156 -6.81 -16.05 -1.53
CA ASP A 156 -7.23 -14.89 -0.76
C ASP A 156 -6.01 -14.10 -0.24
N LYS A 157 -5.00 -14.81 0.28
CA LYS A 157 -3.73 -14.22 0.72
C LYS A 157 -3.05 -13.45 -0.41
N ARG A 158 -2.89 -14.08 -1.58
CA ARG A 158 -2.20 -13.47 -2.71
C ARG A 158 -2.89 -12.19 -3.18
N VAL A 159 -4.23 -12.20 -3.23
CA VAL A 159 -5.01 -11.00 -3.59
C VAL A 159 -4.79 -9.89 -2.57
N ILE A 160 -4.92 -10.19 -1.27
CA ILE A 160 -4.74 -9.21 -0.20
C ILE A 160 -3.33 -8.61 -0.20
N GLU A 161 -2.29 -9.45 -0.30
CA GLU A 161 -0.89 -8.99 -0.35
C GLU A 161 -0.63 -8.10 -1.57
N THR A 162 -1.16 -8.46 -2.75
CA THR A 162 -1.00 -7.68 -3.98
C THR A 162 -1.64 -6.30 -3.85
N GLU A 163 -2.85 -6.22 -3.28
CA GLU A 163 -3.54 -4.95 -3.04
C GLU A 163 -2.77 -4.08 -2.03
N LEU A 164 -2.37 -4.65 -0.89
CA LEU A 164 -1.57 -3.94 0.12
C LEU A 164 -0.26 -3.39 -0.47
N GLU A 165 0.46 -4.20 -1.26
CA GLU A 165 1.68 -3.77 -1.94
C GLU A 165 1.42 -2.67 -2.97
N GLY A 166 0.31 -2.76 -3.70
CA GLY A 166 -0.18 -1.75 -4.63
C GLY A 166 -0.42 -0.40 -3.98
N PHE A 167 -0.84 -0.39 -2.71
CA PHE A 167 -1.02 0.83 -1.92
C PHE A 167 0.25 1.34 -1.23
N GLY A 168 1.38 0.65 -1.42
CA GLY A 168 2.66 1.02 -0.82
C GLY A 168 2.88 0.48 0.59
N ILE A 169 2.02 -0.42 1.08
CA ILE A 169 2.25 -1.14 2.33
C ILE A 169 3.24 -2.28 2.04
N ARG A 170 4.18 -2.52 2.96
CA ARG A 170 5.22 -3.54 2.83
C ARG A 170 5.12 -4.49 4.02
N VAL A 171 4.35 -5.55 3.86
CA VAL A 171 4.04 -6.51 4.94
C VAL A 171 5.31 -7.27 5.33
N ASN A 172 5.64 -7.27 6.62
CA ASN A 172 6.77 -8.00 7.20
C ASN A 172 8.13 -7.74 6.52
N LYS A 173 8.33 -6.54 5.98
CA LYS A 173 9.56 -6.14 5.28
C LYS A 173 10.20 -4.96 5.99
N GLN A 174 11.53 -5.00 6.12
CA GLN A 174 12.31 -3.84 6.51
C GLN A 174 12.62 -2.97 5.29
N PRO A 175 12.83 -1.65 5.45
CA PRO A 175 13.33 -0.80 4.39
C PRO A 175 14.63 -1.39 3.80
N PRO A 176 14.75 -1.50 2.47
CA PRO A 176 15.99 -1.95 1.84
C PRO A 176 17.17 -1.08 2.28
N ASN A 177 18.32 -1.70 2.59
CA ASN A 177 19.53 -0.99 2.95
C ASN A 177 20.22 -0.40 1.71
N ILE A 178 19.63 0.66 1.16
CA ILE A 178 20.09 1.37 -0.03
C ILE A 178 20.16 2.85 0.32
N LYS A 179 21.32 3.46 0.12
CA LYS A 179 21.53 4.90 0.27
C LYS A 179 21.62 5.53 -1.11
N ILE A 180 20.92 6.63 -1.33
CA ILE A 180 20.98 7.41 -2.57
C ILE A 180 21.36 8.84 -2.20
N THR A 181 22.50 9.31 -2.68
CA THR A 181 23.03 10.65 -2.42
C THR A 181 23.04 11.45 -3.71
N LYS A 182 22.33 12.58 -3.76
CA LYS A 182 22.33 13.45 -4.94
C LYS A 182 23.67 14.16 -5.09
N LYS A 183 24.11 14.31 -6.34
CA LYS A 183 25.31 15.06 -6.72
C LYS A 183 24.96 16.21 -7.65
N ASP A 184 25.85 17.17 -7.77
CA ASP A 184 25.70 18.27 -8.73
C ASP A 184 26.07 17.85 -10.15
N LYS A 185 27.14 17.05 -10.30
CA LYS A 185 27.70 16.58 -11.58
C LYS A 185 28.32 15.19 -11.42
N GLY A 186 28.61 14.53 -12.54
CA GLY A 186 29.37 13.26 -12.57
C GLY A 186 28.55 12.01 -12.91
N GLY A 187 27.28 12.16 -13.25
CA GLY A 187 26.41 11.04 -13.63
C GLY A 187 26.02 10.16 -12.44
N ILE A 188 25.62 8.93 -12.73
CA ILE A 188 25.20 7.93 -11.74
C ILE A 188 26.38 7.03 -11.41
N SER A 189 26.82 7.02 -10.16
CA SER A 189 27.77 6.04 -9.63
C SER A 189 27.03 5.01 -8.79
N ILE A 190 27.51 3.75 -8.77
CA ILE A 190 26.84 2.65 -8.09
C ILE A 190 27.89 1.92 -7.26
N THR A 191 27.64 1.82 -5.96
CA THR A 191 28.48 1.06 -5.01
C THR A 191 27.69 -0.13 -4.49
N ASN A 192 28.29 -1.32 -4.49
CA ASN A 192 27.66 -2.54 -3.99
C ASN A 192 28.56 -3.26 -2.97
N THR A 193 27.97 -3.65 -1.84
CA THR A 193 28.68 -4.45 -0.82
C THR A 193 28.67 -5.94 -1.17
N VAL A 194 27.58 -6.41 -1.80
CA VAL A 194 27.40 -7.80 -2.25
C VAL A 194 27.14 -7.85 -3.75
N ALA A 195 27.32 -9.01 -4.38
CA ALA A 195 27.02 -9.18 -5.79
C ALA A 195 25.51 -8.94 -6.07
N LEU A 196 25.21 -8.15 -7.10
CA LEU A 196 23.85 -7.84 -7.50
C LEU A 196 23.30 -8.96 -8.39
N THR A 197 22.37 -9.76 -7.88
CA THR A 197 21.82 -10.94 -8.59
C THR A 197 20.51 -10.66 -9.34
N HIS A 198 19.77 -9.64 -8.93
CA HIS A 198 18.39 -9.39 -9.42
C HIS A 198 18.19 -8.03 -10.08
N ILE A 199 19.21 -7.17 -10.04
CA ILE A 199 19.20 -5.83 -10.61
C ILE A 199 20.49 -5.61 -11.39
N ASP A 200 20.37 -5.04 -12.59
CA ASP A 200 21.51 -4.65 -13.41
C ASP A 200 21.74 -3.13 -13.35
N HIS A 201 22.93 -2.68 -13.78
CA HIS A 201 23.26 -1.26 -13.79
C HIS A 201 22.35 -0.46 -14.74
N ASP A 202 21.82 -1.10 -15.79
CA ASP A 202 20.95 -0.46 -16.77
C ASP A 202 19.54 -0.22 -16.22
N GLU A 203 18.98 -1.16 -15.45
CA GLU A 203 17.73 -1.02 -14.68
C GLU A 203 17.87 0.09 -13.64
N ILE A 204 19.00 0.17 -12.93
CA ILE A 204 19.27 1.26 -11.98
C ILE A 204 19.24 2.61 -12.70
N LYS A 205 19.99 2.74 -13.80
CA LYS A 205 20.01 3.97 -14.60
C LYS A 205 18.63 4.32 -15.16
N ALA A 206 17.89 3.33 -15.64
CA ALA A 206 16.53 3.52 -16.13
C ALA A 206 15.60 4.11 -15.07
N VAL A 207 15.64 3.56 -13.84
CA VAL A 207 14.87 4.05 -12.71
C VAL A 207 15.30 5.47 -12.33
N MET A 208 16.60 5.72 -12.15
CA MET A 208 17.11 7.05 -11.76
C MET A 208 16.76 8.13 -12.79
N ASN A 209 16.91 7.82 -14.08
CA ASN A 209 16.55 8.72 -15.19
C ASN A 209 15.05 9.03 -15.19
N GLU A 210 14.21 8.02 -14.99
CA GLU A 210 12.77 8.23 -14.88
C GLU A 210 12.47 9.17 -13.71
N TYR A 211 13.10 9.00 -12.54
CA TYR A 211 12.98 9.91 -11.40
C TYR A 211 13.68 11.28 -11.57
N ARG A 212 14.22 11.59 -12.76
CA ARG A 212 14.96 12.82 -13.07
C ARG A 212 16.18 13.04 -12.16
N MET A 213 16.82 11.94 -11.76
CA MET A 213 18.05 11.94 -10.97
C MET A 213 19.24 11.64 -11.89
N ALA A 214 19.75 12.69 -12.53
CA ALA A 214 20.86 12.57 -13.49
C ALA A 214 22.23 12.38 -12.82
N ASN A 215 22.39 12.88 -11.59
CA ASN A 215 23.65 12.84 -10.84
C ASN A 215 23.39 12.31 -9.42
N CYS A 216 23.84 11.08 -9.14
CA CYS A 216 23.70 10.46 -7.82
C CYS A 216 24.72 9.34 -7.57
N ASP A 217 24.93 9.05 -6.28
CA ASP A 217 25.65 7.89 -5.76
C ASP A 217 24.72 6.95 -4.99
#